data_AF-A0A662JI16-F1
#
_entry.id   AF-A0A662JI16-F1
#
_cell.length_a   1.000
_cell.length_b   1.000
_cell.length_c   1.000
_cell.angle_alpha   90.00
_cell.angle_beta   90.00
_cell.angle_gamma   90.00
#
_symmetry.space_group_name_H-M   'P 1'
#
loop_
_entity.id
_entity.type
_entity.pdbx_description
1 polymer ?
#
loop_
_entity_poly.entity_id
_entity_poly.type
_entity_poly.pdbx_seq_one_letter_code
_entity_poly.pdbx_strand_id
1 'polypeptide(L)' 'MLIFRFFDMSDEAKIVEILKQNPAGLGTMQIVKLSGLKRAQVSRILEELVSKGVVVKKTKGCRVTYVVKE' A
#
# COMPACT_ATOMS: atom_id res chain seq x y z
N MET A 1 19.53 2.57 9.01
CA MET A 1 18.86 2.22 7.74
C MET A 1 18.07 0.94 7.99
N LEU A 2 16.76 1.06 8.26
CA LEU A 2 15.92 -0.10 8.59
C LEU A 2 15.57 -0.83 7.29
N ILE A 3 16.32 -1.90 7.02
CA ILE A 3 16.01 -2.88 5.97
C ILE A 3 14.84 -3.70 6.52
N PHE A 4 13.61 -3.36 6.14
CA PHE A 4 12.46 -4.17 6.50
C PHE A 4 12.61 -5.57 5.88
N ARG A 5 12.80 -6.54 6.76
CA ARG A 5 13.05 -7.94 6.43
C ARG A 5 11.71 -8.64 6.22
N PHE A 6 11.07 -8.40 5.07
CA PHE A 6 9.74 -8.90 4.72
C PHE A 6 9.74 -10.32 4.10
N PHE A 7 10.70 -11.18 4.44
CA PHE A 7 10.95 -12.40 3.65
C PHE A 7 9.87 -13.48 3.78
N ASP A 8 8.93 -13.35 4.72
CA ASP A 8 7.90 -14.37 5.02
C ASP A 8 6.45 -13.86 4.96
N MET A 9 6.23 -12.58 4.64
CA MET A 9 4.89 -11.99 4.59
C MET A 9 4.38 -11.93 3.15
N SER A 10 3.12 -12.33 2.94
CA SER A 10 2.45 -12.17 1.64
C SER A 10 2.52 -10.71 1.17
N ASP A 11 2.63 -10.51 -0.15
CA ASP A 11 2.71 -9.18 -0.76
C ASP A 11 1.59 -8.23 -0.28
N GLU A 12 0.39 -8.77 -0.02
CA GLU A 12 -0.74 -8.04 0.58
C GLU A 12 -0.42 -7.49 1.97
N ALA A 13 0.11 -8.34 2.85
CA ALA A 13 0.39 -7.99 4.25
C ALA A 13 1.47 -6.90 4.32
N LYS A 14 2.48 -6.99 3.44
CA LYS A 14 3.53 -5.99 3.31
C LYS A 14 2.98 -4.62 2.91
N ILE A 15 2.04 -4.54 1.97
CA ILE A 15 1.40 -3.29 1.57
C ILE A 15 0.56 -2.73 2.73
N VAL A 16 -0.18 -3.57 3.44
CA VAL A 16 -0.97 -3.15 4.60
C VAL A 16 -0.09 -2.60 5.71
N GLU A 17 1.04 -3.25 6.05
CA GLU A 17 1.97 -2.73 7.05
C GLU A 17 2.56 -1.37 6.66
N ILE A 18 2.97 -1.21 5.40
CA ILE A 18 3.47 0.07 4.87
C ILE A 18 2.41 1.16 5.03
N LEU A 19 1.14 0.86 4.74
CA LEU A 19 0.03 1.80 4.90
C LEU A 19 -0.27 2.08 6.39
N LYS A 20 -0.18 1.09 7.29
CA LYS A 20 -0.35 1.27 8.74
C LYS A 20 0.72 2.19 9.34
N GLN A 21 1.96 2.07 8.88
CA GLN A 21 3.05 2.94 9.30
C GLN A 21 2.92 4.37 8.76
N ASN A 22 2.04 4.60 7.78
CA ASN A 22 1.87 5.89 7.10
C ASN A 22 0.39 6.33 7.13
N PRO A 23 -0.10 6.84 8.28
CA PRO A 23 -1.51 7.24 8.45
C PRO A 23 -1.93 8.42 7.55
N ALA A 24 -0.97 9.20 7.04
CA ALA A 24 -1.21 10.27 6.07
C ALA A 24 -1.68 9.75 4.69
N GLY A 25 -1.49 8.46 4.42
CA GLY A 25 -1.80 7.82 3.15
C GLY A 25 -0.68 7.93 2.13
N LEU A 26 -0.52 6.90 1.32
CA LEU A 26 0.56 6.78 0.35
C LEU A 26 0.03 6.65 -1.07
N GLY A 27 0.73 7.27 -2.02
CA GLY A 27 0.47 7.05 -3.44
C GLY A 27 1.06 5.71 -3.91
N THR A 28 0.52 5.16 -5.00
CA THR A 28 0.99 3.89 -5.57
C THR A 28 2.50 3.86 -5.81
N MET A 29 3.09 4.96 -6.28
CA MET A 29 4.54 5.04 -6.54
C MET A 29 5.38 4.99 -5.25
N GLN A 30 4.87 5.56 -4.15
CA GLN A 30 5.55 5.47 -2.85
C GLN A 30 5.47 4.05 -2.30
N ILE A 31 4.31 3.41 -2.43
CA ILE A 31 4.11 2.01 -2.02
C ILE A 31 5.04 1.08 -2.81
N VAL A 32 5.19 1.30 -4.12
CA VAL A 32 6.15 0.56 -4.96
C VAL A 32 7.57 0.71 -4.46
N LYS A 33 8.01 1.93 -4.14
CA LYS A 33 9.37 2.19 -3.63
C LYS A 33 9.61 1.55 -2.25
N LEU A 34 8.63 1.61 -1.37
CA LEU A 34 8.74 1.07 0.00
C LEU A 34 8.61 -0.45 0.04
N SER A 35 7.75 -1.02 -0.82
CA SER A 35 7.55 -2.47 -0.89
C SER A 35 8.60 -3.18 -1.74
N GLY A 36 9.21 -2.49 -2.71
CA GLY A 36 10.08 -3.11 -3.70
C GLY A 36 9.34 -4.05 -4.69
N LEU A 37 8.01 -4.01 -4.70
CA LEU A 37 7.17 -4.81 -5.61
C LEU A 37 6.98 -4.11 -6.95
N LYS A 38 6.62 -4.88 -7.99
CA LYS A 38 6.33 -4.29 -9.30
C LYS A 38 5.06 -3.45 -9.24
N ARG A 39 5.02 -2.35 -9.98
CA ARG A 39 3.86 -1.45 -10.07
C ARG A 39 2.55 -2.18 -10.38
N ALA A 40 2.59 -3.13 -11.30
CA ALA A 40 1.41 -3.92 -11.67
C ALA A 40 0.90 -4.80 -10.51
N GLN A 41 1.81 -5.43 -9.76
CA GLN A 41 1.47 -6.23 -8.58
C GLN A 41 0.85 -5.34 -7.50
N VAL A 42 1.47 -4.20 -7.21
CA VAL A 42 0.96 -3.24 -6.23
C VAL A 42 -0.43 -2.72 -6.64
N SER A 43 -0.64 -2.40 -7.91
CA SER A 43 -1.95 -1.93 -8.39
C SER A 43 -3.03 -2.99 -8.17
N ARG A 44 -2.75 -4.23 -8.56
CA ARG A 44 -3.68 -5.35 -8.39
C ARG A 44 -4.02 -5.59 -6.91
N ILE A 45 -2.99 -5.66 -6.06
CA ILE A 45 -3.17 -5.88 -4.63
C ILE A 45 -3.95 -4.72 -3.99
N LEU A 46 -3.67 -3.47 -4.37
CA LEU A 46 -4.42 -2.32 -3.86
C LEU A 46 -5.89 -2.37 -4.26
N GLU A 47 -6.20 -2.78 -5.49
CA GLU A 47 -7.59 -2.98 -5.93
C GLU A 47 -8.27 -4.10 -5.14
N GLU A 48 -7.59 -5.24 -4.93
CA GLU A 48 -8.09 -6.35 -4.12
C GLU A 48 -8.31 -5.90 -2.65
N LEU A 49 -7.38 -5.17 -2.05
CA LEU A 49 -7.51 -4.65 -0.68
C LEU A 49 -8.62 -3.59 -0.54
N VAL A 50 -8.85 -2.78 -1.58
CA VAL A 50 -9.97 -1.84 -1.65
C VAL A 50 -11.29 -2.60 -1.77
N SER A 51 -11.34 -3.66 -2.60
CA SER A 51 -12.51 -4.52 -2.75
C SER A 51 -12.85 -5.28 -1.47
N LYS A 52 -11.84 -5.77 -0.75
CA LYS A 52 -11.98 -6.38 0.60
C LYS A 52 -12.35 -5.36 1.68
N GLY A 53 -12.32 -4.05 1.38
CA GLY A 53 -12.62 -2.98 2.32
C GLY A 53 -11.54 -2.73 3.38
N VAL A 54 -10.33 -3.28 3.20
CA VAL A 54 -9.19 -3.11 4.13
C VAL A 54 -8.50 -1.77 3.92
N VAL A 55 -8.49 -1.27 2.68
CA VAL A 55 -7.85 -0.02 2.28
C VAL A 55 -8.87 0.88 1.60
N VAL A 56 -8.80 2.19 1.85
CA VAL A 56 -9.64 3.19 1.19
C VAL A 56 -8.78 4.04 0.25
N LYS A 57 -9.28 4.21 -0.97
CA LYS A 57 -8.73 5.12 -1.95
C LYS A 57 -9.24 6.54 -1.66
N LYS A 58 -8.37 7.42 -1.17
CA LYS A 58 -8.64 8.85 -1.03
C LYS A 58 -8.14 9.59 -2.26
N THR A 59 -8.99 10.42 -2.83
CA THR A 59 -8.62 11.26 -3.99
C THR A 59 -8.67 12.72 -3.55
N LYS A 60 -7.53 13.42 -3.62
CA LYS A 60 -7.45 14.87 -3.35
C LYS A 60 -6.98 15.56 -4.64
N GLY A 61 -7.93 16.08 -5.41
CA GLY A 61 -7.68 16.60 -6.76
C GLY A 61 -7.19 15.50 -7.70
N CYS A 62 -6.04 15.70 -8.35
CA CYS A 62 -5.42 14.69 -9.22
C CYS A 62 -4.59 13.64 -8.47
N ARG A 63 -4.42 13.77 -7.15
CA ARG A 63 -3.58 12.86 -6.36
C ARG A 63 -4.45 11.78 -5.70
N VAL A 64 -4.10 10.53 -5.99
CA VAL A 64 -4.69 9.35 -5.36
C VAL A 64 -3.76 8.86 -4.28
N THR A 65 -4.28 8.73 -3.06
CA THR A 65 -3.60 8.10 -1.93
C THR A 65 -4.44 6.95 -1.39
N TYR A 66 -3.76 5.97 -0.82
CA TYR A 66 -4.36 4.81 -0.18
C TYR A 66 -4.09 4.91 1.32
N VAL A 67 -5.12 4.65 2.12
CA VAL A 67 -5.04 4.61 3.59
C VAL A 67 -5.72 3.33 4.09
N VAL A 68 -5.22 2.74 5.17
CA VAL A 68 -5.92 1.63 5.81
C VAL A 68 -7.25 2.13 6.34
N LYS A 69 -8.32 1.36 6.12
CA LYS A 69 -9.62 1.61 6.74
C LYS A 69 -9.47 1.26 8.23
N GLU A 70 -9.63 2.25 9.10
CA GLU A 70 -9.86 2.01 10.54
C GLU A 70 -11.17 1.24 10.75
#